data_AF-A0A7W6FSS8-F1
#
_entry.id   AF-A0A7W6FSS8-F1
#
_cell.length_a   1.000
_cell.length_b   1.000
_cell.length_c   1.000
_cell.angle_alpha   90.00
_cell.angle_beta   90.00
_cell.angle_gamma   90.00
#
_symmetry.space_group_name_H-M   'P 1'
#
loop_
_entity.id
_entity.type
_entity.pdbx_description
1 polymer ?
#
loop_
_entity_poly.entity_id
_entity_poly.type
_entity_poly.pdbx_seq_one_letter_code
_entity_poly.pdbx_strand_id
1 'polypeptide(L)' 'MTKVMMFAAERKLLDRIAGELLDARATSNHAALVEAVEDLEVIVMFTDFPTLRARASELIKTAYEPMPDPWGLRS' A
#
# COMPACT_ATOMS: atom_id res chain seq x y z
N MET A 1 3.11 -7.49 25.24
CA MET A 1 2.76 -7.91 23.87
C MET A 1 4.01 -8.45 23.21
N THR A 2 4.01 -9.64 22.60
CA THR A 2 5.23 -10.22 22.00
C THR A 2 5.54 -9.55 20.65
N LYS A 3 6.81 -9.51 20.22
CA LYS A 3 7.20 -8.97 18.90
C LYS A 3 6.43 -9.60 17.74
N VAL A 4 6.08 -10.88 17.85
CA VAL A 4 5.27 -11.61 16.86
C VAL A 4 3.83 -11.07 16.78
N MET A 5 3.23 -10.73 17.93
CA MET A 5 1.89 -10.13 17.95
C MET A 5 1.89 -8.71 17.35
N MET A 6 2.94 -7.92 17.58
CA MET A 6 3.10 -6.60 16.97
C MET A 6 3.24 -6.71 15.45
N PHE A 7 4.10 -7.61 14.97
CA PHE A 7 4.26 -7.87 13.54
C PHE A 7 2.93 -8.27 12.87
N ALA A 8 2.17 -9.17 13.49
CA ALA A 8 0.88 -9.61 12.94
C ALA A 8 -0.14 -8.47 12.86
N ALA A 9 -0.17 -7.58 13.86
CA ALA A 9 -1.04 -6.41 13.86
C ALA A 9 -0.65 -5.41 12.77
N GLU A 10 0.63 -5.07 12.66
CA GLU A 10 1.13 -4.16 11.62
C GLU A 10 0.95 -4.74 10.21
N ARG A 11 1.18 -6.04 10.04
CA ARG A 11 0.89 -6.74 8.78
C ARG A 11 -0.59 -6.63 8.41
N LYS A 12 -1.49 -6.83 9.37
CA LYS A 12 -2.94 -6.73 9.15
C LYS A 12 -3.35 -5.31 8.75
N LEU A 13 -2.75 -4.29 9.37
CA LEU A 13 -2.94 -2.89 8.99
C LEU A 13 -2.47 -2.63 7.55
N LEU A 14 -1.24 -3.08 7.22
CA LEU A 14 -0.70 -2.96 5.87
C LEU A 14 -1.57 -3.65 4.81
N ASP A 15 -2.07 -4.86 5.12
CA ASP A 15 -2.94 -5.61 4.22
C ASP A 15 -4.28 -4.88 3.98
N ARG A 16 -4.82 -4.19 4.99
CA ARG A 16 -6.02 -3.34 4.86
C ARG A 16 -5.76 -2.16 3.93
N ILE A 17 -4.70 -1.39 4.18
CA ILE A 17 -4.35 -0.20 3.38
C ILE A 17 -4.03 -0.59 1.93
N ALA A 18 -3.37 -1.73 1.72
CA ALA A 18 -3.16 -2.26 0.37
C ALA A 18 -4.48 -2.53 -0.37
N GLY A 19 -5.51 -3.02 0.33
CA GLY A 19 -6.85 -3.18 -0.21
C GLY A 19 -7.51 -1.85 -0.57
N GLU A 20 -7.42 -0.86 0.32
CA GLU A 20 -7.94 0.51 0.11
C GLU A 20 -7.25 1.20 -1.08
N LEU A 21 -5.92 1.04 -1.22
CA LEU A 21 -5.17 1.56 -2.36
C LEU A 21 -5.65 0.95 -3.68
N LEU A 22 -5.84 -0.37 -3.72
CA LEU A 22 -6.31 -1.07 -4.93
C LEU A 22 -7.73 -0.64 -5.31
N ASP A 23 -8.62 -0.51 -4.33
CA ASP A 23 -10.00 -0.06 -4.55
C ASP A 23 -10.05 1.41 -5.01
N ALA A 24 -9.26 2.28 -4.40
CA ALA A 24 -9.12 3.67 -4.80
C ALA A 24 -8.61 3.80 -6.25
N ARG A 25 -7.63 2.98 -6.64
CA ARG A 25 -7.17 2.89 -8.04
C ARG A 25 -8.27 2.39 -8.97
N ALA A 26 -8.98 1.32 -8.61
CA ALA A 26 -10.05 0.75 -9.42
C ALA A 26 -11.22 1.72 -9.64
N THR A 27 -11.54 2.53 -8.63
CA THR A 27 -12.64 3.51 -8.67
C THR A 27 -12.21 4.90 -9.14
N SER A 28 -10.92 5.08 -9.49
CA SER A 28 -10.34 6.40 -9.81
C SER A 28 -10.57 7.46 -8.74
N ASN A 29 -10.71 7.04 -7.47
CA ASN A 29 -10.91 7.94 -6.35
C ASN A 29 -9.56 8.50 -5.89
N HIS A 30 -9.21 9.67 -6.43
CA HIS A 30 -7.90 10.29 -6.15
C HIS A 30 -7.70 10.66 -4.68
N ALA A 31 -8.76 11.09 -3.97
CA ALA A 31 -8.65 11.43 -2.55
C ALA A 31 -8.29 10.21 -1.70
N ALA A 32 -9.00 9.09 -1.91
CA ALA A 32 -8.70 7.83 -1.22
C ALA A 32 -7.32 7.26 -1.59
N LEU A 33 -6.86 7.50 -2.83
CA LEU A 33 -5.53 7.08 -3.25
C LEU A 33 -4.44 7.84 -2.51
N VAL A 34 -4.58 9.17 -2.36
CA VAL A 34 -3.63 9.98 -1.59
C VAL A 34 -3.61 9.57 -0.12
N GLU A 35 -4.79 9.39 0.49
CA GLU A 35 -4.91 8.94 1.88
C GLU A 35 -4.23 7.58 2.12
N ALA A 36 -4.46 6.61 1.22
CA ALA A 36 -3.81 5.31 1.32
C ALA A 36 -2.28 5.39 1.14
N VAL A 37 -1.78 6.32 0.32
CA VAL A 37 -0.33 6.54 0.16
C VAL A 37 0.26 7.17 1.43
N GLU A 38 -0.39 8.18 2.02
CA GLU A 38 0.06 8.80 3.28
C GLU A 38 0.12 7.77 4.42
N ASP A 39 -0.89 6.89 4.53
CA ASP A 39 -0.91 5.79 5.49
C ASP A 39 0.26 4.82 5.28
N LEU A 40 0.63 4.52 4.03
CA LEU A 40 1.80 3.70 3.71
C LEU A 40 3.11 4.40 4.06
N GLU A 41 3.20 5.72 3.86
CA GLU A 41 4.39 6.52 4.24
C GLU A 41 4.61 6.49 5.76
N VAL A 42 3.54 6.61 6.54
CA VAL A 42 3.58 6.44 8.01
C VAL A 42 4.14 5.06 8.37
N ILE A 43 3.68 3.99 7.71
CA ILE A 43 4.23 2.64 7.95
C ILE A 43 5.72 2.59 7.62
N VAL A 44 6.13 3.17 6.48
CA VAL A 44 7.55 3.18 6.08
C VAL A 44 8.43 3.89 7.11
N MET A 45 7.95 5.00 7.66
CA MET A 45 8.68 5.82 8.64
C MET A 45 8.79 5.17 10.01
N PHE A 46 7.72 4.50 10.48
CA PHE A 46 7.60 4.11 11.89
C PHE A 46 7.65 2.60 12.14
N THR A 47 7.51 1.74 11.13
CA THR A 47 7.62 0.29 11.36
C THR A 47 9.04 -0.12 11.74
N ASP A 48 9.14 -0.95 12.78
CA ASP A 48 10.39 -1.61 13.17
C ASP A 48 10.70 -2.85 12.32
N PHE A 49 9.79 -3.24 11.41
CA PHE A 49 9.89 -4.46 10.62
C PHE A 49 10.32 -4.17 9.18
N PRO A 50 11.58 -4.49 8.78
CA PRO A 50 12.09 -4.16 7.44
C PRO A 50 11.27 -4.78 6.30
N THR A 51 10.68 -5.96 6.53
CA THR A 51 9.84 -6.64 5.55
C THR A 51 8.52 -5.90 5.29
N LEU A 52 7.91 -5.31 6.31
CA LEU A 52 6.72 -4.48 6.17
C LEU A 52 7.06 -3.16 5.50
N ARG A 53 8.19 -2.55 5.89
CA ARG A 53 8.72 -1.33 5.27
C ARG A 53 8.92 -1.51 3.76
N ALA A 54 9.62 -2.56 3.36
CA ALA A 54 9.88 -2.84 1.95
C ALA A 54 8.58 -3.01 1.15
N ARG A 55 7.61 -3.76 1.70
CA ARG A 55 6.31 -3.94 1.04
C ARG A 55 5.51 -2.65 0.93
N ALA A 56 5.49 -1.82 1.97
CA ALA A 56 4.83 -0.51 1.93
C ALA A 56 5.47 0.41 0.87
N SER A 57 6.81 0.46 0.79
CA SER A 57 7.52 1.22 -0.25
C SER A 57 7.18 0.76 -1.67
N GLU A 58 7.03 -0.54 -1.91
CA GLU A 58 6.60 -1.04 -3.22
C GLU A 58 5.15 -0.64 -3.54
N LEU A 59 4.24 -0.73 -2.57
CA LEU A 59 2.84 -0.30 -2.77
C LEU A 59 2.75 1.19 -3.16
N ILE A 60 3.52 2.06 -2.50
CA ILE A 60 3.57 3.49 -2.83
C ILE A 60 4.00 3.71 -4.28
N LYS A 61 5.01 2.99 -4.78
CA LYS A 61 5.45 3.08 -6.19
C LYS A 61 4.32 2.71 -7.13
N THR A 62 3.62 1.60 -6.84
CA THR A 62 2.52 1.11 -7.68
C THR A 62 1.28 2.03 -7.66
N ALA A 63 1.14 2.90 -6.66
CA ALA A 63 0.02 3.83 -6.56
C ALA A 63 -0.07 4.77 -7.78
N TYR A 64 1.09 5.20 -8.29
CA TYR A 64 1.21 6.17 -9.39
C TYR A 64 1.58 5.53 -10.73
N GLU A 65 1.86 4.22 -10.75
CA GLU A 65 2.07 3.52 -12.00
C GLU A 65 0.78 3.51 -12.83
N PRO A 66 0.88 3.75 -14.16
CA PRO A 66 -0.27 3.59 -15.03
C PRO A 66 -0.80 2.17 -14.85
N MET A 67 -2.12 2.02 -14.68
CA MET A 67 -2.72 0.69 -14.63
C MET A 67 -2.26 -0.08 -15.88
N PRO A 68 -1.76 -1.31 -15.73
CA PRO A 68 -1.39 -2.12 -16.87
C PRO A 68 -2.62 -2.21 -17.78
N ASP A 69 -2.48 -1.78 -19.03
CA ASP A 69 -3.54 -1.89 -20.04
C ASP A 69 -3.93 -3.36 -20.13
N PRO A 70 -5.15 -3.75 -19.71
CA PRO A 70 -5.56 -5.16 -19.73
C PRO A 70 -5.56 -5.75 -21.15
N TRP A 71 -5.47 -4.90 -22.17
CA TRP A 71 -5.49 -5.29 -23.57
C TRP A 71 -4.19 -4.99 -24.32
N GLY A 72 -3.21 -4.33 -23.70
CA GLY A 72 -1.95 -3.96 -24.35
C GLY A 72 -2.11 -3.21 -25.68
N LEU A 73 -3.20 -2.45 -25.85
CA LEU A 73 -3.61 -1.85 -27.12
C LEU A 73 -2.89 -0.54 -27.43
N ARG A 74 -2.01 -0.08 -26.54
CA ARG A 74 -1.20 1.13 -26.71
C ARG A 74 0.28 0.78 -26.83
N SER A 75 0.69 0.38 -28.04
CA SER A 75 2.08 0.32 -28.52
C SER A 75 2.16 0.89 -29.92
#